data_AF-A0A9E4UJQ8-F1
#
_entry.id   AF-A0A9E4UJQ8-F1
#
_cell.length_a   1.000
_cell.length_b   1.000
_cell.length_c   1.000
_cell.angle_alpha   90.00
_cell.angle_beta   90.00
_cell.angle_gamma   90.00
#
_symmetry.space_group_name_H-M   'P 1'
#
loop_
_entity.id
_entity.type
_entity.pdbx_description
1 polymer ?
#
loop_
_entity_poly.entity_id
_entity_poly.type
_entity_poly.pdbx_seq_one_letter_code
_entity_poly.pdbx_strand_id
1 'polypeptide(L)'
;LKFEVDGVPVALTVYRGAGGDDYFLPFMDATTGEESYSDGRYLDLPANGDGRLVVDFNYAYNPYCAYNSDWSCPIPPSENRLPVSITAGEKSFPDAEDH
;
A
#
# COMPACT_ATOMS: atom_id res chain seq x y z
N LEU A 1 1.84 2.52 -12.90
CA LEU A 1 0.75 3.50 -12.66
C LEU A 1 1.37 4.88 -12.43
N LYS A 2 0.88 5.94 -13.10
CA LYS A 2 1.42 7.31 -12.96
C LYS A 2 0.29 8.26 -12.59
N PHE A 3 0.51 9.07 -11.56
CA PHE A 3 -0.48 10.03 -11.05
C PHE A 3 0.24 11.10 -10.20
N GLU A 4 -0.52 12.07 -9.71
CA GLU A 4 -0.03 13.13 -8.82
C GLU A 4 -0.64 12.93 -7.43
N VAL A 5 0.17 13.11 -6.38
CA VAL A 5 -0.27 13.15 -4.99
C VAL A 5 0.37 14.34 -4.30
N ASP A 6 -0.43 15.18 -3.65
CA ASP A 6 0.01 16.45 -3.04
C ASP A 6 0.92 17.30 -3.95
N GLY A 7 0.58 17.38 -5.25
CA GLY A 7 1.37 18.14 -6.23
C GLY A 7 2.67 17.45 -6.68
N VAL A 8 2.97 16.24 -6.18
CA VAL A 8 4.15 15.46 -6.54
C VAL A 8 3.80 14.40 -7.57
N PRO A 9 4.39 14.42 -8.77
CA PRO A 9 4.21 13.35 -9.74
C PRO A 9 4.92 12.07 -9.26
N VAL A 10 4.19 10.96 -9.22
CA VAL A 10 4.71 9.65 -8.80
C VAL A 10 4.45 8.59 -9.86
N ALA A 11 5.30 7.57 -9.86
CA ALA A 11 5.18 6.41 -10.72
C ALA A 11 5.37 5.15 -9.87
N LEU A 12 4.31 4.36 -9.72
CA LEU A 12 4.30 3.14 -8.92
C LEU A 12 4.15 1.91 -9.81
N THR A 13 4.90 0.86 -9.48
CA THR A 13 4.75 -0.48 -10.03
C THR A 13 3.51 -1.15 -9.42
N VAL A 14 2.64 -1.69 -10.27
CA VAL A 14 1.46 -2.48 -9.87
C VAL A 14 1.58 -3.88 -10.45
N TYR A 15 1.13 -4.87 -9.70
CA TYR A 15 1.19 -6.28 -10.06
C TYR A 15 -0.20 -6.78 -10.41
N ARG A 16 -0.35 -7.58 -11.46
CA ARG A 16 -1.64 -8.20 -11.75
C ARG A 16 -1.85 -9.40 -10.84
N GLY A 17 -3.00 -9.48 -10.16
CA GLY A 17 -3.37 -10.61 -9.34
C GLY A 17 -3.53 -11.90 -10.16
N ALA A 18 -3.32 -13.06 -9.54
CA ALA A 18 -3.39 -14.35 -10.21
C ALA A 18 -4.79 -14.65 -10.80
N GLY A 19 -5.85 -14.06 -10.23
CA GLY A 19 -7.23 -14.15 -10.73
C GLY A 19 -7.52 -13.29 -11.97
N GLY A 20 -6.58 -12.46 -12.41
CA GLY A 20 -6.61 -11.79 -13.72
C GLY A 20 -7.25 -10.40 -13.75
N ASP A 21 -8.17 -10.10 -12.83
CA ASP A 21 -8.97 -8.86 -12.90
C ASP A 21 -8.47 -7.75 -11.99
N ASP A 22 -7.92 -8.05 -10.82
CA ASP A 22 -7.46 -7.03 -9.88
C ASP A 22 -5.95 -6.79 -9.96
N TYR A 23 -5.53 -5.60 -9.55
CA TYR A 23 -4.12 -5.24 -9.41
C TYR A 23 -3.76 -5.04 -7.94
N PHE A 24 -2.53 -5.36 -7.60
CA PHE A 24 -1.97 -5.25 -6.28
C PHE A 24 -0.88 -4.17 -6.28
N LEU A 25 -0.97 -3.24 -5.32
CA LEU A 25 0.00 -2.18 -5.11
C LEU A 25 0.58 -2.26 -3.68
N PRO A 26 1.79 -2.81 -3.51
CA PRO A 26 2.54 -2.66 -2.28
C PRO A 26 3.29 -1.32 -2.30
N PHE A 27 3.19 -0.53 -1.24
CA PHE A 27 3.83 0.80 -1.19
C PHE A 27 4.31 1.17 0.21
N MET A 28 5.22 2.13 0.24
CA MET A 28 5.63 2.84 1.45
C MET A 28 5.46 4.33 1.22
N ASP A 29 5.28 5.09 2.28
CA ASP A 29 5.13 6.54 2.22
C ASP A 29 5.82 7.21 3.43
N ALA A 30 5.75 8.53 3.54
CA ALA A 30 6.44 9.24 4.62
C ALA A 30 5.86 8.96 6.02
N THR A 31 4.70 8.27 6.13
CA THR A 31 4.12 7.82 7.40
C THR A 31 4.60 6.42 7.83
N THR A 32 5.27 5.68 6.94
CA THR A 32 5.68 4.30 7.17
C THR A 32 6.69 4.18 8.31
N GLY A 33 6.38 3.38 9.32
CA GLY A 33 7.18 3.19 10.53
C GLY A 33 6.91 4.21 11.64
N GLU A 34 6.12 5.25 11.36
CA GLU A 34 5.77 6.31 12.32
C GLU A 34 4.27 6.27 12.68
N GLU A 35 3.39 6.27 11.67
CA GLU A 35 1.93 6.18 11.86
C GLU A 35 1.30 4.95 11.20
N SER A 36 2.00 4.33 10.25
CA SER A 36 1.58 3.10 9.57
C SER A 36 2.65 2.00 9.70
N TYR A 37 2.27 0.75 9.41
CA TYR A 37 3.13 -0.42 9.58
C TYR A 37 4.50 -0.26 8.92
N SER A 38 5.57 -0.68 9.63
CA SER A 38 6.97 -0.38 9.28
C SER A 38 7.42 -0.92 7.92
N ASP A 39 6.84 -2.01 7.47
CA ASP A 39 7.22 -2.65 6.19
C ASP A 39 6.31 -2.24 5.03
N GLY A 40 5.45 -1.24 5.26
CA GLY A 40 4.57 -0.65 4.26
C GLY A 40 3.15 -1.20 4.28
N ARG A 41 2.35 -0.74 3.32
CA ARG A 41 0.93 -1.05 3.19
C ARG A 41 0.60 -1.53 1.80
N TYR A 42 -0.54 -2.19 1.69
CA TYR A 42 -1.06 -2.74 0.45
C TYR A 42 -2.32 -2.00 0.03
N LEU A 43 -2.56 -1.98 -1.28
CA LEU A 43 -3.79 -1.49 -1.87
C LEU A 43 -4.18 -2.40 -3.04
N ASP A 44 -5.38 -2.96 -2.97
CA ASP A 44 -5.99 -3.67 -4.08
C ASP A 44 -6.74 -2.68 -4.98
N LEU A 45 -6.48 -2.78 -6.28
CA LEU A 45 -6.93 -1.87 -7.32
C LEU A 45 -7.80 -2.67 -8.31
N PRO A 46 -9.14 -2.64 -8.16
CA PRO A 46 -10.00 -3.38 -9.06
C PRO A 46 -9.92 -2.82 -10.49
N ALA A 47 -9.84 -3.71 -11.49
CA ALA A 47 -9.99 -3.26 -12.87
C ALA A 47 -11.42 -2.81 -13.13
N ASN A 48 -11.54 -1.66 -13.80
CA ASN A 48 -12.81 -1.06 -14.21
C ASN A 48 -13.09 -1.25 -15.72
N GLY A 49 -12.24 -1.99 -16.44
CA GLY A 49 -12.38 -2.30 -17.87
C GLY A 49 -12.04 -1.16 -18.85
N ASP A 50 -11.77 0.06 -18.37
CA ASP A 50 -11.47 1.23 -19.22
C ASP A 50 -9.96 1.51 -19.36
N GLY A 51 -9.12 0.67 -18.74
CA GLY A 51 -7.66 0.79 -18.76
C GLY A 51 -7.11 1.81 -17.74
N ARG A 52 -7.97 2.39 -16.89
CA ARG A 52 -7.58 3.24 -15.76
C ARG A 52 -7.67 2.46 -14.46
N LEU A 53 -6.91 2.89 -13.47
CA LEU A 53 -7.01 2.38 -12.10
C LEU A 53 -7.34 3.55 -11.19
N VAL A 54 -8.29 3.35 -10.28
CA VAL A 54 -8.59 4.31 -9.23
C VAL A 54 -7.71 3.97 -8.04
N VAL A 55 -6.84 4.90 -7.67
CA VAL A 55 -6.02 4.80 -6.46
C VAL A 55 -6.75 5.52 -5.35
N ASP A 56 -7.32 4.75 -4.42
CA ASP A 56 -7.95 5.28 -3.22
C ASP A 56 -7.22 4.76 -1.98
N PHE A 57 -6.31 5.60 -1.45
CA PHE A 57 -5.51 5.25 -0.28
C PHE A 57 -6.35 5.09 1.01
N ASN A 58 -7.64 5.47 1.03
CA ASN A 58 -8.51 5.17 2.16
C ASN A 58 -8.70 3.66 2.37
N TYR A 59 -8.49 2.87 1.31
CA TYR A 59 -8.55 1.41 1.36
C TYR A 59 -7.17 0.75 1.53
N ALA A 60 -6.11 1.53 1.78
CA ALA A 60 -4.82 0.95 2.08
C ALA A 60 -4.85 0.20 3.43
N TYR A 61 -4.29 -1.00 3.46
CA TYR A 61 -4.34 -1.90 4.62
C TYR A 61 -2.96 -2.46 4.96
N ASN A 62 -2.79 -2.88 6.21
CA ASN A 62 -1.57 -3.51 6.69
C ASN A 62 -1.51 -4.97 6.22
N PRO A 63 -0.33 -5.46 5.82
CA PRO A 63 -0.17 -6.86 5.42
C PRO A 63 -0.33 -7.80 6.63
N TYR A 64 -0.66 -9.08 6.42
CA TYR A 64 -0.89 -10.02 7.54
C TYR A 64 0.30 -10.19 8.48
N CYS A 65 1.53 -10.06 7.98
CA CYS A 65 2.75 -10.04 8.79
C CYS A 65 2.79 -8.90 9.84
N ALA A 66 1.97 -7.86 9.67
CA ALA A 66 1.80 -6.84 10.70
C ALA A 66 1.13 -7.36 11.97
N TYR A 67 0.39 -8.48 11.88
CA TYR A 67 -0.34 -9.08 12.99
C TYR A 67 0.24 -10.42 13.42
N ASN A 68 1.02 -11.08 12.56
CA ASN A 68 1.61 -12.38 12.85
C ASN A 68 2.88 -12.59 12.01
N SER A 69 4.02 -12.67 12.69
CA SER A 69 5.36 -12.80 12.08
C SER A 69 5.60 -14.11 11.34
N ASP A 70 4.74 -15.12 11.48
CA ASP A 70 4.82 -16.38 10.72
C ASP A 70 4.42 -16.20 9.24
N TRP A 71 3.80 -15.07 8.86
CA TRP A 71 3.39 -14.81 7.48
C TRP A 71 4.53 -14.17 6.67
N SER A 72 4.81 -14.73 5.50
CA SER A 72 5.76 -14.15 4.56
C SER A 72 5.06 -13.17 3.61
N CYS A 73 5.38 -11.89 3.75
CA CYS A 73 4.79 -10.81 2.98
C CYS A 73 5.74 -10.25 1.91
N PRO A 74 5.23 -9.87 0.73
CA PRO A 74 5.99 -9.07 -0.23
C PRO A 74 6.46 -7.73 0.35
N ILE A 75 7.76 -7.45 0.25
CA ILE A 75 8.30 -6.12 0.56
C ILE A 75 8.04 -5.20 -0.62
N PRO A 76 7.50 -3.97 -0.40
CA PRO A 76 7.35 -2.98 -1.47
C PRO A 76 8.69 -2.69 -2.17
N PRO A 77 8.73 -2.64 -3.52
CA PRO A 77 9.96 -2.30 -4.23
C PRO A 77 10.35 -0.83 -3.98
N SER A 78 11.62 -0.49 -4.18
CA SER A 78 12.13 0.83 -3.80
C SER A 78 11.48 1.98 -4.57
N GLU A 79 11.08 1.75 -5.82
CA GLU A 79 10.32 2.72 -6.62
C GLU A 79 8.91 2.97 -6.10
N ASN A 80 8.35 2.09 -5.27
CA ASN A 80 7.03 2.25 -4.66
C ASN A 80 7.07 3.01 -3.32
N ARG A 81 8.13 3.78 -3.08
CA ARG A 81 8.22 4.68 -1.93
C ARG A 81 7.79 6.09 -2.33
N LEU A 82 6.62 6.50 -1.84
CA LEU A 82 6.12 7.85 -2.03
C LEU A 82 6.85 8.82 -1.08
N PRO A 83 7.28 10.00 -1.54
CA PRO A 83 7.95 10.99 -0.69
C PRO A 83 6.97 11.83 0.15
N VAL A 84 5.66 11.64 -0.04
CA VAL A 84 4.59 12.37 0.65
C VAL A 84 4.00 11.53 1.78
N SER A 85 3.30 12.17 2.70
CA SER A 85 2.58 11.49 3.78
C SER A 85 1.20 11.07 3.33
N ILE A 86 0.89 9.77 3.39
CA ILE A 86 -0.46 9.26 3.10
C ILE A 86 -1.17 8.96 4.42
N THR A 87 -1.94 9.94 4.91
CA THR A 87 -2.64 9.87 6.21
C THR A 87 -3.99 9.15 6.17
N ALA A 88 -4.34 8.55 5.03
CA ALA A 88 -5.53 7.72 4.82
C ALA A 88 -5.18 6.23 4.89
N GLY A 89 -6.18 5.39 5.16
CA GLY A 89 -6.02 3.94 5.29
C GLY A 89 -5.70 3.48 6.71
N GLU A 90 -5.30 2.23 6.84
CA GLU A 90 -4.99 1.61 8.13
C GLU A 90 -3.70 2.20 8.74
N LYS A 91 -3.73 2.36 10.07
CA LYS A 91 -2.62 2.86 10.90
C LYS A 91 -2.06 1.72 11.74
N SER A 92 -0.83 1.87 12.21
CA SER A 92 -0.26 1.02 13.26
C SER A 92 -0.62 1.60 14.62
N PHE A 93 -1.25 0.80 15.49
CA PHE A 93 -1.49 1.17 16.89
C PHE A 93 -0.53 0.39 17.80
N PRO A 94 0.09 1.04 18.80
CA PRO A 94 1.08 0.40 19.68
C PRO A 94 0.58 -0.79 20.49
N ASP A 95 -0.75 -0.96 20.62
CA ASP A 95 -1.35 -1.90 21.59
C ASP A 95 -1.75 -3.26 21.00
N ALA A 96 -1.41 -3.56 19.74
CA ALA A 96 -1.81 -4.82 19.08
C ALA A 96 -0.90 -6.03 19.40
N GLU A 97 0.22 -5.84 20.10
CA GLU A 97 1.18 -6.91 20.43
C GLU A 97 1.02 -7.51 21.83
N ASP A 98 0.08 -7.03 22.66
CA ASP A 98 -0.06 -7.40 24.08
C ASP A 98 -1.29 -8.33 24.36
N HIS A 99 -1.56 -9.28 23.46
CA HIS A 99 -2.57 -10.33 23.65
C HIS A 99 -1.96 -11.74 23.60
#